data_AF-A0A1N7HYS3-F1
#
_entry.id   AF-A0A1N7HYS3-F1
#
_cell.length_a   1.000
_cell.length_b   1.000
_cell.length_c   1.000
_cell.angle_alpha   90.00
_cell.angle_beta   90.00
_cell.angle_gamma   90.00
#
_symmetry.space_group_name_H-M   'P 1'
#
loop_
_entity.id
_entity.type
_entity.pdbx_description
1 polymer ?
#
loop_
_entity_poly.entity_id
_entity_poly.type
_entity_poly.pdbx_seq_one_letter_code
_entity_poly.pdbx_strand_id
1 'polypeptide(L)'
;MLDQSFSSKSFQEIFDNENRKGINVEEKFKDDFVDSLAKVGELKNLRKQIQQERDFDRKKILYADKKRLKKERDTIVTEVLDEVTNGINNHIINLVLGGDYGGQSYMFEHNIQNFFISKKIQDNINKTYNVKQSSRYAILSELLNLLEDNFPKYVIRTDIKSFYESIPQKKLLNKINNDYLLSIKTKKFIHQIFTSYNNITGQTNPETAKGIPRGVGISAYLSELFMRSIDNKIRELDDLVYYARYVDDIIVIFVPKSKNIDSTQLTDYKIKMTNLITSERLALNEDKTEDYNLLNGLENLKFDGNSSRFKPKNINYLGYDIGSVKNGRIYEISIRLSNNKIRKYFNKINLSFKHFTNKKHHNRKNTFRLLSARINYLTSNTKLRNNKDKVFVGIHYSNPFLNSDVSLERLQRILQWYIGRAGFTNDEKQIMLKYSFIEGFKNKKFQILPLKNKKYKSHNRKRNDVNNQNNKGILQFGIAEINSIWKR
;
A
#
# COMPACT_ATOMS: atom_id res chain seq x y z
N MET A 1 -8.12 28.85 -14.43
CA MET A 1 -7.47 27.72 -15.14
C MET A 1 -6.41 27.13 -14.22
N LEU A 2 -6.31 25.81 -14.07
CA LEU A 2 -5.30 25.18 -13.19
C LEU A 2 -3.90 25.35 -13.77
N ASP A 3 -2.91 25.68 -12.93
CA ASP A 3 -1.51 25.78 -13.37
C ASP A 3 -0.91 24.39 -13.66
N GLN A 4 -0.80 24.10 -14.95
CA GLN A 4 -0.22 22.87 -15.48
C GLN A 4 1.21 23.06 -16.02
N SER A 5 1.81 24.23 -15.79
CA SER A 5 3.14 24.57 -16.30
C SER A 5 4.21 23.63 -15.74
N PHE A 6 5.18 23.25 -16.57
CA PHE A 6 6.40 22.60 -16.12
C PHE A 6 7.42 23.71 -15.89
N SER A 7 7.27 24.40 -14.76
CA SER A 7 8.07 25.55 -14.36
C SER A 7 8.87 25.23 -13.10
N SER A 8 9.94 25.99 -12.86
CA SER A 8 10.76 25.89 -11.64
C SER A 8 9.92 26.01 -10.36
N LYS A 9 8.97 26.95 -10.33
CA LYS A 9 8.00 27.07 -9.23
C LYS A 9 7.21 25.77 -9.00
N SER A 10 6.67 25.17 -10.06
CA SER A 10 5.93 23.91 -9.94
C SER A 10 6.81 22.75 -9.46
N PHE A 11 8.09 22.77 -9.84
CA PHE A 11 9.05 21.75 -9.44
C PHE A 11 9.51 21.94 -8.00
N GLN A 12 9.62 23.18 -7.53
CA GLN A 12 9.85 23.50 -6.13
C GLN A 12 8.71 22.97 -5.24
N GLU A 13 7.45 23.18 -5.66
CA GLU A 13 6.29 22.62 -4.96
C GLU A 13 6.34 21.09 -4.90
N ILE A 14 6.73 20.42 -6.00
CA ILE A 14 6.92 18.97 -6.04
C ILE A 14 8.06 18.55 -5.10
N PHE A 15 9.21 19.22 -5.17
CA PHE A 15 10.38 18.94 -4.34
C PHE A 15 10.02 18.99 -2.86
N ASP A 16 9.35 20.06 -2.42
CA ASP A 16 8.92 20.25 -1.04
C ASP A 16 7.91 19.18 -0.62
N ASN A 17 6.92 18.89 -1.48
CA ASN A 17 5.88 17.90 -1.18
C ASN A 17 6.45 16.47 -1.08
N GLU A 18 7.38 16.08 -1.96
CA GLU A 18 8.01 14.76 -1.92
C GLU A 18 8.98 14.63 -0.74
N ASN A 19 9.67 15.70 -0.35
CA ASN A 19 10.47 15.75 0.88
C ASN A 19 9.59 15.65 2.14
N ARG A 20 8.43 16.32 2.17
CA ARG A 20 7.42 16.16 3.25
C ARG A 20 6.88 14.73 3.31
N LYS A 21 6.83 14.00 2.19
CA LYS A 21 6.49 12.55 2.17
C LYS A 21 7.64 11.64 2.59
N GLY A 22 8.85 12.18 2.76
CA GLY A 22 10.03 11.49 3.29
C GLY A 22 10.90 10.80 2.26
N ILE A 23 10.83 11.20 0.99
CA ILE A 23 11.65 10.62 -0.09
C ILE A 23 13.11 11.10 -0.03
N ASN A 24 13.37 12.30 0.49
CA ASN A 24 14.66 12.98 0.42
C ASN A 24 15.19 13.06 -1.03
N VAL A 25 14.66 14.02 -1.78
CA VAL A 25 14.91 14.17 -3.22
C VAL A 25 16.39 14.42 -3.50
N GLU A 26 17.06 15.25 -2.69
CA GLU A 26 18.51 15.52 -2.84
C GLU A 26 19.34 14.24 -2.70
N GLU A 27 19.07 13.41 -1.69
CA GLU A 27 19.80 12.15 -1.52
C GLU A 27 19.50 11.14 -2.64
N LYS A 28 18.27 11.17 -3.17
CA LYS A 28 17.87 10.30 -4.27
C LYS A 28 18.60 10.65 -5.58
N PHE A 29 18.89 11.92 -5.80
CA PHE A 29 19.57 12.46 -6.98
C PHE A 29 20.86 13.17 -6.56
N LYS A 30 21.68 12.45 -5.81
CA LYS A 30 22.86 13.01 -5.12
C LYS A 30 23.84 13.72 -6.07
N ASP A 31 23.93 13.24 -7.32
CA ASP A 31 24.87 13.74 -8.32
C ASP A 31 24.38 15.08 -8.90
N ASP A 32 23.06 15.28 -8.98
CA ASP A 32 22.44 16.55 -9.38
C ASP A 32 22.45 17.59 -8.23
N PHE A 33 22.49 17.13 -6.97
CA PHE A 33 22.38 17.98 -5.77
C PHE A 33 23.65 18.02 -4.92
N VAL A 34 24.83 17.80 -5.49
CA VAL A 34 26.11 17.72 -4.75
C VAL A 34 26.33 18.95 -3.85
N ASP A 35 26.19 20.15 -4.41
CA ASP A 35 26.43 21.40 -3.67
C ASP A 35 25.38 21.64 -2.58
N SER A 36 24.11 21.32 -2.88
CA SER A 36 23.04 21.40 -1.88
C SER A 36 23.29 20.41 -0.72
N LEU A 37 23.75 19.20 -1.03
CA LEU A 37 24.09 18.18 -0.04
C LEU A 37 25.31 18.58 0.82
N ALA A 38 26.30 19.25 0.23
CA ALA A 38 27.41 19.84 0.99
C ALA A 38 26.90 20.84 2.03
N LYS A 39 25.99 21.76 1.62
CA LYS A 39 25.32 22.69 2.54
C LYS A 39 24.46 21.99 3.59
N VAL A 40 23.81 20.89 3.26
CA VAL A 40 23.11 20.04 4.26
C VAL A 40 24.09 19.48 5.29
N GLY A 41 25.29 19.08 4.87
CA GLY A 41 26.39 18.66 5.74
C GLY A 41 26.83 19.77 6.71
N GLU A 42 27.10 20.97 6.19
CA GLU A 42 27.43 22.16 6.97
C GLU A 42 26.33 22.49 7.99
N LEU A 43 25.06 22.49 7.57
CA LEU A 43 23.91 22.71 8.43
C LEU A 43 23.80 21.67 9.55
N LYS A 44 24.17 20.41 9.31
CA LYS A 44 24.22 19.37 10.35
C LYS A 44 25.31 19.66 11.38
N ASN A 45 26.49 20.10 10.94
CA ASN A 45 27.58 20.48 11.83
C ASN A 45 27.22 21.71 12.66
N LEU A 46 26.67 22.73 12.03
CA LEU A 46 26.23 23.95 12.70
C LEU A 46 25.13 23.68 13.75
N ARG A 47 24.19 22.76 13.48
CA ARG A 47 23.20 22.33 14.49
C ARG A 47 23.84 21.67 15.70
N LYS A 48 24.90 20.88 15.51
CA LYS A 48 25.65 20.28 16.63
C LYS A 48 26.35 21.35 17.46
N GLN A 49 26.98 22.33 16.79
CA GLN A 49 27.63 23.46 17.45
C GLN A 49 26.62 24.27 18.28
N ILE A 50 25.47 24.65 17.71
CA ILE A 50 24.39 25.35 18.43
C ILE A 50 23.90 24.58 19.66
N GLN A 51 23.85 23.24 19.56
CA GLN A 51 23.41 22.38 20.67
C GLN A 51 24.44 22.32 21.81
N GLN A 52 25.72 22.42 21.50
CA GLN A 52 26.82 22.40 22.47
C GLN A 52 27.12 23.78 23.06
N GLU A 53 26.80 24.84 22.31
CA GLU A 53 27.08 26.22 22.69
C GLU A 53 26.23 26.68 23.88
N ARG A 54 26.92 27.21 24.90
CA ARG A 54 26.35 27.71 26.14
C ARG A 54 26.29 29.23 26.18
N ASP A 55 27.19 29.91 25.45
CA ASP A 55 27.20 31.36 25.38
C ASP A 55 26.04 31.90 24.53
N PHE A 56 25.31 32.88 25.05
CA PHE A 56 24.09 33.39 24.42
C PHE A 56 24.39 34.18 23.14
N ASP A 57 25.39 35.07 23.18
CA ASP A 57 25.74 35.93 22.05
C ASP A 57 26.34 35.10 20.91
N ARG A 58 27.22 34.15 21.23
CA ARG A 58 27.75 33.21 20.25
C ARG A 58 26.66 32.36 19.62
N LYS A 59 25.69 31.90 20.42
CA LYS A 59 24.54 31.13 19.91
C LYS A 59 23.68 31.95 18.95
N LYS A 60 23.49 33.24 19.20
CA LYS A 60 22.77 34.17 18.30
C LYS A 60 23.48 34.27 16.93
N ILE A 61 24.81 34.36 16.92
CA ILE A 61 25.62 34.36 15.69
C ILE A 61 25.42 33.04 14.92
N LEU A 62 25.53 31.89 15.59
CA LEU A 62 25.34 30.59 14.95
C LEU A 62 23.93 30.41 14.36
N TYR A 63 22.90 30.98 14.99
CA TYR A 63 21.55 31.00 14.42
C TYR A 63 21.44 31.88 13.17
N ALA A 64 22.15 33.01 13.12
CA ALA A 64 22.23 33.86 11.93
C ALA A 64 22.94 33.14 10.78
N ASP A 65 24.08 32.51 11.06
CA ASP A 65 24.82 31.69 10.09
C ASP A 65 23.97 30.54 9.54
N LYS A 66 23.18 29.90 10.41
CA LYS A 66 22.26 28.83 10.00
C LYS A 66 21.19 29.34 9.05
N LYS A 67 20.67 30.55 9.28
CA LYS A 67 19.68 31.18 8.41
C LYS A 67 20.30 31.53 7.06
N ARG A 68 21.54 32.05 7.04
CA ARG A 68 22.30 32.35 5.83
C ARG A 68 22.56 31.08 5.00
N LEU A 69 23.15 30.04 5.61
CA LEU A 69 23.42 28.76 4.96
C LEU A 69 22.16 28.08 4.42
N LYS A 70 21.03 28.20 5.13
CA LYS A 70 19.75 27.69 4.64
C LYS A 70 19.33 28.43 3.36
N LYS A 71 19.45 29.76 3.33
CA LYS A 71 19.12 30.57 2.16
C LYS A 71 20.03 30.22 0.97
N GLU A 72 21.33 30.08 1.20
CA GLU A 72 22.29 29.64 0.17
C GLU A 72 21.89 28.27 -0.42
N ARG A 73 21.57 27.29 0.44
CA ARG A 73 21.08 25.98 0.00
C ARG A 73 19.81 26.11 -0.83
N ASP A 74 18.84 26.89 -0.37
CA ASP A 74 17.55 27.06 -1.06
C ASP A 74 17.75 27.73 -2.44
N THR A 75 18.73 28.63 -2.59
CA THR A 75 19.15 29.17 -3.90
C THR A 75 19.74 28.08 -4.80
N ILE A 76 20.70 27.29 -4.30
CA ILE A 76 21.32 26.19 -5.07
C ILE A 76 20.27 25.18 -5.55
N VAL A 77 19.31 24.82 -4.68
CA VAL A 77 18.20 23.95 -5.08
C VAL A 77 17.40 24.58 -6.21
N THR A 78 17.10 25.88 -6.13
CA THR A 78 16.35 26.59 -7.17
C THR A 78 17.09 26.58 -8.50
N GLU A 79 18.40 26.82 -8.50
CA GLU A 79 19.25 26.76 -9.69
C GLU A 79 19.19 25.39 -10.37
N VAL A 80 19.32 24.30 -9.60
CA VAL A 80 19.16 22.93 -10.13
C VAL A 80 17.77 22.74 -10.75
N LEU A 81 16.71 23.23 -10.11
CA LEU A 81 15.34 23.11 -10.65
C LEU A 81 15.12 23.95 -11.93
N ASP A 82 15.78 25.10 -12.04
CA ASP A 82 15.79 25.93 -13.25
C ASP A 82 16.49 25.20 -14.40
N GLU A 83 17.65 24.60 -14.16
CA GLU A 83 18.37 23.77 -15.13
C GLU A 83 17.52 22.60 -15.62
N VAL A 84 16.90 21.86 -14.70
CA VAL A 84 15.97 20.79 -15.05
C VAL A 84 14.85 21.35 -15.92
N THR A 85 14.25 22.49 -15.55
CA THR A 85 13.16 23.12 -16.30
C THR A 85 13.57 23.47 -17.73
N ASN A 86 14.76 24.02 -17.91
CA ASN A 86 15.31 24.38 -19.22
C ASN A 86 15.55 23.14 -20.10
N GLY A 87 16.01 22.03 -19.52
CA GLY A 87 16.25 20.78 -20.23
C GLY A 87 14.99 20.00 -20.65
N ILE A 88 13.84 20.23 -20.01
CA ILE A 88 12.61 19.43 -20.22
C ILE A 88 12.14 19.41 -21.68
N ASN A 89 12.26 20.52 -22.41
CA ASN A 89 11.68 20.61 -23.76
C ASN A 89 12.31 19.61 -24.74
N ASN A 90 13.59 19.30 -24.52
CA ASN A 90 14.40 18.37 -25.32
C ASN A 90 14.49 16.98 -24.67
N HIS A 91 13.97 16.80 -23.47
CA HIS A 91 14.03 15.54 -22.74
C HIS A 91 13.11 14.47 -23.37
N ILE A 92 13.62 13.24 -23.46
CA ILE A 92 12.89 12.07 -23.94
C ILE A 92 12.69 11.12 -22.77
N ILE A 93 11.44 10.74 -22.53
CA ILE A 93 11.10 9.75 -21.51
C ILE A 93 11.40 8.35 -22.01
N ASN A 94 12.28 7.65 -21.29
CA ASN A 94 12.49 6.21 -21.42
C ASN A 94 12.02 5.47 -20.17
N LEU A 95 11.33 4.36 -20.41
CA LEU A 95 11.01 3.36 -19.40
C LEU A 95 12.03 2.23 -19.44
N VAL A 96 12.20 1.57 -18.30
CA VAL A 96 13.01 0.36 -18.15
C VAL A 96 12.21 -0.71 -17.40
N LEU A 97 12.64 -1.96 -17.50
CA LEU A 97 12.01 -3.07 -16.78
C LEU A 97 12.18 -2.90 -15.26
N GLY A 98 11.09 -3.08 -14.54
CA GLY A 98 11.04 -3.18 -13.09
C GLY A 98 11.03 -4.63 -12.59
N GLY A 99 10.74 -4.80 -11.30
CA GLY A 99 10.55 -6.13 -10.72
C GLY A 99 9.25 -6.80 -11.15
N ASP A 100 9.13 -8.10 -10.93
CA ASP A 100 7.86 -8.83 -11.06
C ASP A 100 7.12 -8.84 -9.72
N TYR A 101 5.91 -8.27 -9.72
CA TYR A 101 5.04 -8.24 -8.54
C TYR A 101 3.67 -8.84 -8.85
N GLY A 102 3.63 -10.02 -9.48
CA GLY A 102 2.41 -10.62 -10.02
C GLY A 102 2.08 -10.11 -11.42
N GLY A 103 3.11 -9.70 -12.15
CA GLY A 103 3.10 -9.05 -13.44
C GLY A 103 4.34 -8.18 -13.60
N GLN A 104 4.91 -8.14 -14.81
CA GLN A 104 6.07 -7.32 -15.15
C GLN A 104 5.76 -5.85 -14.84
N SER A 105 6.57 -5.22 -13.99
CA SER A 105 6.49 -3.78 -13.74
C SER A 105 7.50 -3.01 -14.59
N TYR A 106 7.31 -1.72 -14.68
CA TYR A 106 8.11 -0.77 -15.44
C TYR A 106 8.40 0.41 -14.53
N MET A 107 9.55 1.03 -14.76
CA MET A 107 9.93 2.25 -14.06
C MET A 107 10.53 3.24 -15.06
N PHE A 108 10.50 4.52 -14.70
CA PHE A 108 11.28 5.52 -15.42
C PHE A 108 12.77 5.24 -15.27
N GLU A 109 13.54 5.49 -16.32
CA GLU A 109 14.99 5.59 -16.23
C GLU A 109 15.37 6.58 -15.11
N HIS A 110 16.44 6.25 -14.37
CA HIS A 110 16.84 6.97 -13.17
C HIS A 110 17.54 8.29 -13.51
N ASN A 111 16.75 9.36 -13.66
CA ASN A 111 17.24 10.73 -13.77
C ASN A 111 16.24 11.72 -13.14
N ILE A 112 16.73 12.93 -12.85
CA ILE A 112 16.00 13.98 -12.16
C ILE A 112 14.82 14.50 -13.01
N GLN A 113 15.00 14.64 -14.33
CA GLN A 113 13.98 15.13 -15.26
C GLN A 113 12.76 14.20 -15.25
N ASN A 114 12.96 12.89 -15.43
CA ASN A 114 11.91 11.89 -15.40
C ASN A 114 11.13 11.91 -14.07
N PHE A 115 11.83 12.14 -12.95
CA PHE A 115 11.17 12.23 -11.64
C PHE A 115 10.21 13.40 -11.57
N PHE A 116 10.65 14.61 -11.91
CA PHE A 116 9.80 15.80 -11.84
C PHE A 116 8.70 15.78 -12.90
N ILE A 117 9.01 15.37 -14.14
CA ILE A 117 8.01 15.21 -15.19
C ILE A 117 6.92 14.22 -14.74
N SER A 118 7.32 13.06 -14.20
CA SER A 118 6.39 12.04 -13.72
C SER A 118 5.46 12.56 -12.62
N LYS A 119 6.02 13.32 -11.65
CA LYS A 119 5.24 13.90 -10.57
C LYS A 119 4.32 15.02 -11.04
N LYS A 120 4.77 15.83 -11.99
CA LYS A 120 3.95 16.92 -12.55
C LYS A 120 2.81 16.38 -13.40
N ILE A 121 3.01 15.31 -14.18
CA ILE A 121 1.93 14.65 -14.91
C ILE A 121 0.89 14.08 -13.93
N GLN A 122 1.32 13.41 -12.86
CA GLN A 122 0.41 12.91 -11.82
C GLN A 122 -0.41 14.05 -11.20
N ASP A 123 0.23 15.16 -10.84
CA ASP A 123 -0.44 16.33 -10.27
C ASP A 123 -1.45 16.95 -11.25
N ASN A 124 -1.04 17.11 -12.52
CA ASN A 124 -1.90 17.67 -13.57
C ASN A 124 -3.13 16.80 -13.81
N ILE A 125 -2.98 15.48 -13.98
CA ILE A 125 -4.13 14.57 -14.16
C ILE A 125 -5.04 14.58 -12.93
N ASN A 126 -4.45 14.48 -11.72
CA ASN A 126 -5.21 14.48 -10.47
C ASN A 126 -6.04 15.76 -10.30
N LYS A 127 -5.43 16.94 -10.45
CA LYS A 127 -6.14 18.23 -10.28
C LYS A 127 -7.18 18.46 -11.36
N THR A 128 -6.88 18.08 -12.60
CA THR A 128 -7.74 18.34 -13.75
C THR A 128 -8.98 17.47 -13.74
N TYR A 129 -8.81 16.17 -13.50
CA TYR A 129 -9.92 15.23 -13.56
C TYR A 129 -10.51 14.89 -12.19
N ASN A 130 -9.93 15.37 -11.09
CA ASN A 130 -10.28 14.98 -9.71
C ASN A 130 -10.27 13.45 -9.54
N VAL A 131 -9.26 12.80 -10.12
CA VAL A 131 -9.11 11.33 -10.08
C VAL A 131 -8.55 10.93 -8.73
N LYS A 132 -9.36 10.25 -7.91
CA LYS A 132 -8.95 9.71 -6.62
C LYS A 132 -9.21 8.21 -6.59
N GLN A 133 -8.24 7.46 -6.10
CA GLN A 133 -8.44 6.05 -5.81
C GLN A 133 -9.42 5.91 -4.64
N SER A 134 -10.35 4.97 -4.78
CA SER A 134 -11.32 4.64 -3.74
C SER A 134 -10.60 4.15 -2.47
N SER A 135 -11.10 4.60 -1.31
CA SER A 135 -10.57 4.14 -0.02
C SER A 135 -10.99 2.70 0.23
N ARG A 136 -10.02 1.78 0.36
CA ARG A 136 -10.27 0.38 0.75
C ARG A 136 -11.07 0.27 2.05
N TYR A 137 -10.81 1.16 3.01
CA TYR A 137 -11.54 1.16 4.27
C TYR A 137 -12.99 1.57 4.06
N ALA A 138 -13.25 2.64 3.29
CA ALA A 138 -14.63 3.09 3.01
C ALA A 138 -15.43 2.01 2.28
N ILE A 139 -14.86 1.43 1.22
CA ILE A 139 -15.50 0.35 0.45
C ILE A 139 -15.89 -0.82 1.35
N LEU A 140 -14.97 -1.29 2.20
CA LEU A 140 -15.24 -2.42 3.08
C LEU A 140 -16.26 -2.07 4.16
N SER A 141 -16.19 -0.86 4.72
CA SER A 141 -17.15 -0.42 5.74
C SER A 141 -18.58 -0.38 5.17
N GLU A 142 -18.76 0.21 3.98
CA GLU A 142 -20.05 0.30 3.31
C GLU A 142 -20.56 -1.09 2.90
N LEU A 143 -19.70 -1.90 2.30
CA LEU A 143 -20.03 -3.28 1.92
C LEU A 143 -20.53 -4.10 3.11
N LEU A 144 -19.81 -4.06 4.24
CA LEU A 144 -20.15 -4.88 5.40
C LEU A 144 -21.48 -4.46 6.02
N ASN A 145 -21.73 -3.15 6.14
CA ASN A 145 -23.02 -2.63 6.60
C ASN A 145 -24.16 -3.07 5.68
N LEU A 146 -23.95 -3.01 4.36
CA LEU A 146 -24.93 -3.45 3.37
C LEU A 146 -25.10 -4.96 3.31
N LEU A 147 -24.16 -5.77 3.78
CA LEU A 147 -24.32 -7.22 3.86
C LEU A 147 -25.06 -7.63 5.13
N GLU A 148 -24.89 -6.90 6.22
CA GLU A 148 -25.45 -7.21 7.55
C GLU A 148 -26.97 -7.04 7.62
N ASP A 149 -27.56 -6.14 6.84
CA ASP A 149 -29.03 -6.09 6.75
C ASP A 149 -29.58 -7.40 6.16
N ASN A 150 -30.69 -7.94 6.68
CA ASN A 150 -31.30 -9.17 6.14
C ASN A 150 -32.14 -8.90 4.88
N PHE A 151 -31.87 -7.80 4.16
CA PHE A 151 -32.62 -7.42 2.98
C PHE A 151 -32.27 -8.34 1.80
N PRO A 152 -33.24 -8.74 0.96
CA PRO A 152 -32.95 -9.54 -0.23
C PRO A 152 -32.00 -8.81 -1.18
N LYS A 153 -30.85 -9.42 -1.46
CA LYS A 153 -29.84 -8.82 -2.34
C LYS A 153 -29.12 -9.86 -3.18
N TYR A 154 -28.57 -9.43 -4.31
CA TYR A 154 -27.74 -10.23 -5.18
C TYR A 154 -26.39 -9.55 -5.35
N VAL A 155 -25.33 -10.22 -4.92
CA VAL A 155 -23.99 -9.66 -4.90
C VAL A 155 -23.17 -10.25 -6.02
N ILE A 156 -22.43 -9.43 -6.76
CA ILE A 156 -21.46 -9.90 -7.75
C ILE A 156 -20.10 -9.35 -7.35
N ARG A 157 -19.14 -10.25 -7.19
CA ARG A 157 -17.73 -9.91 -7.06
C ARG A 157 -17.03 -10.32 -8.34
N THR A 158 -16.24 -9.41 -8.91
CA THR A 158 -15.45 -9.69 -10.12
C THR A 158 -14.10 -8.97 -10.08
N ASP A 159 -13.27 -9.25 -11.06
CA ASP A 159 -11.89 -8.78 -11.20
C ASP A 159 -11.61 -8.59 -12.69
N ILE A 160 -10.98 -7.50 -13.09
CA ILE A 160 -10.61 -7.28 -14.49
C ILE A 160 -9.32 -8.04 -14.81
N LYS A 161 -9.37 -8.94 -15.81
CA LYS A 161 -8.23 -9.76 -16.21
C LYS A 161 -7.11 -8.90 -16.78
N SER A 162 -5.92 -9.02 -16.21
CA SER A 162 -4.71 -8.28 -16.64
C SER A 162 -5.00 -6.78 -16.80
N PHE A 163 -5.57 -6.18 -15.75
CA PHE A 163 -6.17 -4.84 -15.83
C PHE A 163 -5.26 -3.77 -16.45
N TYR A 164 -4.02 -3.65 -15.98
CA TYR A 164 -3.10 -2.65 -16.53
C TYR A 164 -2.74 -2.97 -17.99
N GLU A 165 -2.51 -4.24 -18.32
CA GLU A 165 -2.04 -4.70 -19.62
C GLU A 165 -3.16 -4.75 -20.68
N SER A 166 -4.43 -4.77 -20.27
CA SER A 166 -5.59 -4.91 -21.17
C SER A 166 -6.19 -3.57 -21.62
N ILE A 167 -5.87 -2.45 -20.95
CA ILE A 167 -6.46 -1.13 -21.28
C ILE A 167 -6.13 -0.73 -22.73
N PRO A 168 -7.13 -0.46 -23.59
CA PRO A 168 -6.89 -0.06 -24.98
C PRO A 168 -6.33 1.38 -25.05
N GLN A 169 -5.07 1.51 -25.51
CA GLN A 169 -4.37 2.80 -25.50
C GLN A 169 -5.07 3.84 -26.38
N LYS A 170 -5.52 3.46 -27.58
CA LYS A 170 -6.23 4.38 -28.49
C LYS A 170 -7.45 5.02 -27.84
N LYS A 171 -8.29 4.24 -27.15
CA LYS A 171 -9.49 4.78 -26.47
C LYS A 171 -9.11 5.74 -25.35
N LEU A 172 -8.10 5.41 -24.55
CA LEU A 172 -7.60 6.28 -23.47
C LEU A 172 -6.98 7.57 -24.00
N LEU A 173 -6.12 7.49 -25.02
CA LEU A 173 -5.48 8.65 -25.64
C LEU A 173 -6.52 9.56 -26.32
N ASN A 174 -7.52 9.00 -26.98
CA ASN A 174 -8.62 9.80 -27.55
C ASN A 174 -9.37 10.57 -26.46
N LYS A 175 -9.68 9.94 -25.31
CA LYS A 175 -10.28 10.65 -24.17
C LYS A 175 -9.43 11.85 -23.72
N ILE A 176 -8.12 11.65 -23.58
CA ILE A 176 -7.17 12.69 -23.15
C ILE A 176 -7.00 13.79 -24.21
N ASN A 177 -6.95 13.42 -25.49
CA ASN A 177 -6.64 14.36 -26.56
C ASN A 177 -7.85 15.21 -26.94
N ASN A 178 -9.05 14.65 -26.88
CA ASN A 178 -10.28 15.30 -27.33
C ASN A 178 -10.79 16.41 -26.40
N ASP A 179 -10.39 16.42 -25.13
CA ASP A 179 -10.69 17.53 -24.23
C ASP A 179 -9.55 18.57 -24.18
N TYR A 180 -9.87 19.82 -23.84
CA TYR A 180 -8.87 20.88 -23.65
C TYR A 180 -8.37 20.96 -22.21
N LEU A 181 -8.60 19.92 -21.40
CA LEU A 181 -8.40 19.98 -19.97
C LEU A 181 -6.92 19.84 -19.61
N LEU A 182 -6.15 19.03 -20.34
CA LEU A 182 -4.70 18.89 -20.16
C LEU A 182 -3.87 19.75 -21.11
N SER A 183 -2.76 20.29 -20.62
CA SER A 183 -1.79 21.03 -21.43
C SER A 183 -1.17 20.16 -22.53
N ILE A 184 -0.82 20.77 -23.67
CA ILE A 184 -0.13 20.11 -24.79
C ILE A 184 1.15 19.40 -24.30
N LYS A 185 1.90 20.05 -23.41
CA LYS A 185 3.14 19.50 -22.84
C LYS A 185 2.88 18.24 -22.00
N THR A 186 1.82 18.21 -21.19
CA THR A 186 1.41 17.00 -20.46
C THR A 186 1.01 15.89 -21.41
N LYS A 187 0.21 16.19 -22.44
CA LYS A 187 -0.17 15.22 -23.47
C LYS A 187 1.07 14.63 -24.17
N LYS A 188 2.03 15.48 -24.58
CA LYS A 188 3.30 15.06 -25.20
C LYS A 188 4.04 14.03 -24.35
N PHE A 189 4.18 14.27 -23.04
CA PHE A 189 4.87 13.30 -22.17
C PHE A 189 4.08 12.01 -21.94
N ILE A 190 2.75 12.08 -21.85
CA ILE A 190 1.91 10.88 -21.81
C ILE A 190 2.14 10.03 -23.06
N HIS A 191 2.17 10.65 -24.25
CA HIS A 191 2.49 9.96 -25.50
C HIS A 191 3.89 9.33 -25.47
N GLN A 192 4.93 10.05 -25.02
CA GLN A 192 6.29 9.48 -24.90
C GLN A 192 6.33 8.25 -23.97
N ILE A 193 5.59 8.26 -22.86
CA ILE A 193 5.48 7.10 -21.96
C ILE A 193 4.89 5.89 -22.70
N PHE A 194 3.81 6.10 -23.46
CA PHE A 194 3.20 5.03 -24.25
C PHE A 194 4.13 4.55 -25.37
N THR A 195 4.80 5.45 -26.09
CA THR A 195 5.80 5.08 -27.10
C THR A 195 6.91 4.22 -26.51
N SER A 196 7.49 4.64 -25.38
CA SER A 196 8.53 3.88 -24.69
C SER A 196 8.02 2.51 -24.21
N TYR A 197 6.81 2.46 -23.63
CA TYR A 197 6.18 1.20 -23.23
C TYR A 197 5.93 0.26 -24.42
N ASN A 198 5.45 0.79 -25.53
CA ASN A 198 5.19 0.03 -26.76
C ASN A 198 6.48 -0.53 -27.36
N ASN A 199 7.57 0.25 -27.35
CA ASN A 199 8.88 -0.22 -27.80
C ASN A 199 9.37 -1.41 -26.96
N ILE A 200 9.27 -1.33 -25.62
CA ILE A 200 9.70 -2.41 -24.71
C ILE A 200 8.84 -3.66 -24.88
N THR A 201 7.55 -3.48 -25.18
CA THR A 201 6.59 -4.58 -25.34
C THR A 201 6.46 -5.08 -26.78
N GLY A 202 7.22 -4.52 -27.72
CA GLY A 202 7.18 -4.89 -29.13
C GLY A 202 5.86 -4.56 -29.84
N GLN A 203 5.09 -3.59 -29.32
CA GLN A 203 3.81 -3.19 -29.89
C GLN A 203 4.03 -2.16 -31.00
N THR A 204 3.94 -2.61 -32.25
CA THR A 204 4.25 -1.79 -33.44
C THR A 204 3.05 -1.05 -34.02
N ASN A 205 1.82 -1.50 -33.74
CA ASN A 205 0.59 -0.90 -34.27
C ASN A 205 -0.15 -0.07 -33.20
N PRO A 206 -0.14 1.28 -33.29
CA PRO A 206 -0.84 2.16 -32.33
C PRO A 206 -2.36 1.94 -32.26
N GLU A 207 -2.97 1.43 -33.34
CA GLU A 207 -4.42 1.19 -33.42
C GLU A 207 -4.87 0.02 -32.54
N THR A 208 -3.99 -0.95 -32.36
CA THR A 208 -4.24 -2.16 -31.58
C THR A 208 -3.42 -2.21 -30.30
N ALA A 209 -2.58 -1.20 -30.03
CA ALA A 209 -1.75 -1.13 -28.84
C ALA A 209 -2.62 -1.12 -27.57
N LYS A 210 -2.19 -1.92 -26.58
CA LYS A 210 -2.87 -2.11 -25.31
C LYS A 210 -1.87 -1.98 -24.17
N GLY A 211 -2.43 -1.73 -23.00
CA GLY A 211 -1.72 -1.70 -21.75
C GLY A 211 -1.24 -0.31 -21.37
N ILE A 212 -1.12 -0.12 -20.06
CA ILE A 212 -0.46 1.00 -19.41
C ILE A 212 0.65 0.43 -18.51
N PRO A 213 1.83 1.07 -18.42
CA PRO A 213 2.99 0.49 -17.76
C PRO A 213 2.76 0.33 -16.24
N ARG A 214 2.57 -0.91 -15.79
CA ARG A 214 2.41 -1.24 -14.37
C ARG A 214 3.64 -0.81 -13.56
N GLY A 215 3.47 -0.28 -12.35
CA GLY A 215 4.59 0.18 -11.51
C GLY A 215 4.97 1.65 -11.73
N VAL A 216 4.47 2.28 -12.80
CA VAL A 216 4.60 3.71 -13.03
C VAL A 216 3.47 4.47 -12.33
N GLY A 217 3.81 5.48 -11.53
CA GLY A 217 2.84 6.23 -10.71
C GLY A 217 1.72 6.92 -11.51
N ILE A 218 1.97 7.27 -12.77
CA ILE A 218 0.98 7.89 -13.67
C ILE A 218 -0.11 6.89 -14.08
N SER A 219 0.26 5.61 -14.25
CA SER A 219 -0.64 4.55 -14.73
C SER A 219 -1.87 4.39 -13.83
N ALA A 220 -1.69 4.58 -12.52
CA ALA A 220 -2.78 4.57 -11.55
C ALA A 220 -3.84 5.66 -11.81
N TYR A 221 -3.45 6.84 -12.31
CA TYR A 221 -4.42 7.90 -12.63
C TYR A 221 -5.05 7.68 -14.00
N LEU A 222 -4.27 7.19 -14.96
CA LEU A 222 -4.76 6.89 -16.31
C LEU A 222 -5.78 5.75 -16.31
N SER A 223 -5.57 4.71 -15.50
CA SER A 223 -6.53 3.61 -15.36
C SER A 223 -7.86 4.09 -14.77
N GLU A 224 -7.82 4.94 -13.76
CA GLU A 224 -9.03 5.50 -13.14
C GLU A 224 -9.77 6.45 -14.10
N LEU A 225 -9.04 7.27 -14.87
CA LEU A 225 -9.62 8.09 -15.93
C LEU A 225 -10.31 7.23 -17.00
N PHE A 226 -9.67 6.13 -17.41
CA PHE A 226 -10.25 5.18 -18.35
C PHE A 226 -11.57 4.58 -17.81
N MET A 227 -11.52 4.08 -16.58
CA MET A 227 -12.64 3.37 -15.93
C MET A 227 -13.84 4.26 -15.63
N ARG A 228 -13.67 5.58 -15.49
CA ARG A 228 -14.75 6.52 -15.16
C ARG A 228 -16.03 6.32 -15.96
N SER A 229 -15.95 6.14 -17.29
CA SER A 229 -17.14 5.95 -18.12
C SER A 229 -17.81 4.59 -17.88
N ILE A 230 -17.02 3.54 -17.63
CA ILE A 230 -17.53 2.21 -17.30
C ILE A 230 -18.21 2.25 -15.94
N ASP A 231 -17.54 2.83 -14.95
CA ASP A 231 -18.05 2.97 -13.59
C ASP A 231 -19.40 3.73 -13.59
N ASN A 232 -19.54 4.79 -14.40
CA ASN A 232 -20.80 5.53 -14.52
C ASN A 232 -21.91 4.70 -15.17
N LYS A 233 -21.62 4.03 -16.30
CA LYS A 233 -22.60 3.14 -16.96
C LYS A 233 -23.06 2.00 -16.05
N ILE A 234 -22.15 1.45 -15.22
CA ILE A 234 -22.53 0.43 -14.23
C ILE A 234 -23.45 1.03 -13.18
N ARG A 235 -23.16 2.25 -12.68
CA ARG A 235 -24.01 2.95 -11.70
C ARG A 235 -25.43 3.26 -12.21
N GLU A 236 -25.61 3.31 -13.51
CA GLU A 236 -26.90 3.55 -14.17
C GLU A 236 -27.73 2.26 -14.37
N LEU A 237 -27.20 1.08 -14.02
CA LEU A 237 -27.95 -0.17 -14.13
C LEU A 237 -29.16 -0.18 -13.17
N ASP A 238 -30.27 -0.69 -13.67
CA ASP A 238 -31.47 -0.91 -12.85
C ASP A 238 -31.19 -1.82 -11.66
N ASP A 239 -31.94 -1.59 -10.58
CA ASP A 239 -31.91 -2.37 -9.34
C ASP A 239 -30.55 -2.36 -8.61
N LEU A 240 -29.59 -1.54 -9.06
CA LEU A 240 -28.31 -1.37 -8.40
C LEU A 240 -28.44 -0.50 -7.14
N VAL A 241 -27.94 -1.00 -6.02
CA VAL A 241 -27.88 -0.25 -4.75
C VAL A 241 -26.46 0.12 -4.36
N TYR A 242 -25.47 -0.68 -4.75
CA TYR A 242 -24.08 -0.40 -4.41
C TYR A 242 -23.12 -0.87 -5.48
N TYR A 243 -22.17 0.00 -5.83
CA TYR A 243 -21.07 -0.29 -6.73
C TYR A 243 -19.78 0.27 -6.14
N ALA A 244 -18.77 -0.58 -6.02
CA ALA A 244 -17.43 -0.16 -5.65
C ALA A 244 -16.37 -0.87 -6.48
N ARG A 245 -15.36 -0.10 -6.87
CA ARG A 245 -14.15 -0.60 -7.54
C ARG A 245 -12.91 -0.18 -6.76
N TYR A 246 -12.01 -1.14 -6.57
CA TYR A 246 -10.68 -0.93 -6.03
C TYR A 246 -9.66 -1.44 -7.05
N VAL A 247 -9.20 -0.55 -7.92
CA VAL A 247 -8.35 -0.89 -9.07
C VAL A 247 -9.07 -1.87 -10.01
N ASP A 248 -8.68 -3.15 -9.99
CA ASP A 248 -9.18 -4.24 -10.81
C ASP A 248 -10.32 -5.02 -10.14
N ASP A 249 -10.37 -5.04 -8.81
CA ASP A 249 -11.42 -5.67 -8.01
C ASP A 249 -12.71 -4.82 -8.06
N ILE A 250 -13.84 -5.44 -8.41
CA ILE A 250 -15.17 -4.82 -8.45
C ILE A 250 -16.13 -5.63 -7.56
N ILE A 251 -16.97 -4.91 -6.80
CA ILE A 251 -18.10 -5.49 -6.10
C ILE A 251 -19.37 -4.68 -6.35
N VAL A 252 -20.47 -5.40 -6.58
CA VAL A 252 -21.76 -4.85 -6.98
C VAL A 252 -22.86 -5.52 -6.16
N ILE A 253 -23.84 -4.75 -5.69
CA ILE A 253 -25.02 -5.26 -4.99
C ILE A 253 -26.26 -4.75 -5.70
N PHE A 254 -27.06 -5.69 -6.18
CA PHE A 254 -28.39 -5.46 -6.72
C PHE A 254 -29.45 -5.81 -5.68
N VAL A 255 -30.54 -5.07 -5.70
CA VAL A 255 -31.74 -5.33 -4.91
C VAL A 255 -32.89 -5.57 -5.89
N PRO A 256 -33.19 -6.85 -6.17
CA PRO A 256 -34.21 -7.18 -7.15
C PRO A 256 -35.61 -6.78 -6.66
N LYS A 257 -36.48 -6.32 -7.57
CA LYS A 257 -37.84 -5.81 -7.24
C LYS A 257 -38.76 -6.82 -6.55
N SER A 258 -38.49 -8.11 -6.68
CA SER A 258 -39.24 -9.19 -6.03
C SER A 258 -38.30 -10.25 -5.47
N LYS A 259 -38.69 -10.86 -4.34
CA LYS A 259 -37.97 -12.01 -3.75
C LYS A 259 -38.09 -13.27 -4.61
N ASN A 260 -39.16 -13.38 -5.40
CA ASN A 260 -39.45 -14.53 -6.26
C ASN A 260 -38.92 -14.31 -7.68
N ILE A 261 -37.71 -13.76 -7.78
CA ILE A 261 -37.09 -13.48 -9.08
C ILE A 261 -36.49 -14.76 -9.65
N ASP A 262 -36.71 -14.96 -10.95
CA ASP A 262 -36.20 -16.11 -11.67
C ASP A 262 -34.66 -16.03 -11.76
N SER A 263 -34.04 -17.21 -11.72
CA SER A 263 -32.62 -17.44 -11.94
C SER A 263 -32.08 -16.78 -13.22
N THR A 264 -32.91 -16.71 -14.28
CA THR A 264 -32.57 -16.07 -15.55
C THR A 264 -32.36 -14.56 -15.40
N GLN A 265 -33.20 -13.88 -14.61
CA GLN A 265 -33.09 -12.44 -14.34
C GLN A 265 -31.89 -12.11 -13.44
N LEU A 266 -31.53 -12.99 -12.49
CA LEU A 266 -30.29 -12.82 -11.71
C LEU A 266 -29.04 -12.93 -12.60
N THR A 267 -29.11 -13.80 -13.61
CA THR A 267 -28.03 -13.97 -14.58
C THR A 267 -27.92 -12.74 -15.50
N ASP A 268 -29.03 -12.09 -15.81
CA ASP A 268 -29.08 -10.86 -16.62
C ASP A 268 -28.24 -9.72 -16.02
N TYR A 269 -28.24 -9.51 -14.70
CA TYR A 269 -27.36 -8.52 -14.06
C TYR A 269 -25.89 -8.75 -14.38
N LYS A 270 -25.44 -10.01 -14.28
CA LYS A 270 -24.06 -10.40 -14.56
C LYS A 270 -23.74 -10.21 -16.05
N ILE A 271 -24.66 -10.58 -16.94
CA ILE A 271 -24.51 -10.41 -18.39
C ILE A 271 -24.41 -8.93 -18.76
N LYS A 272 -25.33 -8.08 -18.27
CA LYS A 272 -25.31 -6.63 -18.50
C LYS A 272 -23.99 -6.01 -18.05
N MET A 273 -23.56 -6.31 -16.83
CA MET A 273 -22.27 -5.81 -16.31
C MET A 273 -21.09 -6.30 -17.17
N THR A 274 -21.09 -7.57 -17.56
CA THR A 274 -20.05 -8.15 -18.42
C THR A 274 -20.02 -7.45 -19.78
N ASN A 275 -21.18 -7.23 -20.40
CA ASN A 275 -21.32 -6.55 -21.68
C ASN A 275 -20.82 -5.09 -21.63
N LEU A 276 -21.11 -4.36 -20.55
CA LEU A 276 -20.59 -3.01 -20.36
C LEU A 276 -19.05 -2.99 -20.36
N ILE A 277 -18.42 -3.94 -19.66
CA ILE A 277 -16.96 -4.03 -19.55
C ILE A 277 -16.33 -4.50 -20.87
N THR A 278 -16.90 -5.52 -21.52
CA THR A 278 -16.40 -6.07 -22.78
C THR A 278 -16.58 -5.11 -23.95
N SER A 279 -17.63 -4.28 -23.95
CA SER A 279 -17.80 -3.20 -24.94
C SER A 279 -16.64 -2.19 -24.92
N GLU A 280 -15.97 -2.04 -23.78
CA GLU A 280 -14.80 -1.21 -23.62
C GLU A 280 -13.47 -1.94 -23.87
N ARG A 281 -13.53 -3.15 -24.44
CA ARG A 281 -12.39 -4.04 -24.78
C ARG A 281 -11.59 -4.53 -23.57
N LEU A 282 -12.22 -4.57 -22.40
CA LEU A 282 -11.70 -5.25 -21.21
C LEU A 282 -12.33 -6.63 -21.07
N ALA A 283 -11.72 -7.51 -20.27
CA ALA A 283 -12.24 -8.83 -19.98
C ALA A 283 -12.33 -9.05 -18.46
N LEU A 284 -13.37 -9.75 -18.03
CA LEU A 284 -13.47 -10.20 -16.65
C LEU A 284 -12.60 -11.44 -16.43
N ASN A 285 -12.13 -11.61 -15.20
CA ASN A 285 -11.47 -12.81 -14.75
C ASN A 285 -12.53 -13.80 -14.27
N GLU A 286 -12.89 -14.75 -15.13
CA GLU A 286 -13.95 -15.73 -14.86
C GLU A 286 -13.68 -16.54 -13.58
N ASP A 287 -12.44 -16.96 -13.35
CA ASP A 287 -12.04 -17.72 -12.15
C ASP A 287 -12.24 -16.95 -10.84
N LYS A 288 -12.24 -15.62 -10.92
CA LYS A 288 -12.43 -14.72 -9.78
C LYS A 288 -13.84 -14.12 -9.74
N THR A 289 -14.66 -14.39 -10.76
CA THR A 289 -15.99 -13.81 -10.88
C THR A 289 -17.01 -14.73 -10.23
N GLU A 290 -17.55 -14.28 -9.11
CA GLU A 290 -18.53 -15.03 -8.33
C GLU A 290 -19.75 -14.16 -8.03
N ASP A 291 -20.93 -14.77 -8.16
CA ASP A 291 -22.21 -14.22 -7.74
C ASP A 291 -22.70 -14.87 -6.43
N TYR A 292 -23.44 -14.12 -5.62
CA TYR A 292 -23.95 -14.59 -4.34
C TYR A 292 -25.43 -14.20 -4.25
N ASN A 293 -26.30 -15.21 -4.28
CA ASN A 293 -27.72 -15.04 -4.09
C ASN A 293 -28.04 -14.97 -2.59
N LEU A 294 -28.35 -13.77 -2.10
CA LEU A 294 -28.68 -13.49 -0.70
C LEU A 294 -30.14 -13.05 -0.56
N LEU A 295 -31.03 -13.52 -1.45
CA LEU A 295 -32.47 -13.20 -1.39
C LEU A 295 -33.11 -13.69 -0.08
N ASN A 296 -32.62 -14.80 0.46
CA ASN A 296 -33.04 -15.40 1.73
C ASN A 296 -32.09 -15.06 2.89
N GLY A 297 -31.32 -13.97 2.77
CA GLY A 297 -30.36 -13.53 3.77
C GLY A 297 -29.02 -14.28 3.73
N LEU A 298 -28.35 -14.33 4.87
CA LEU A 298 -26.94 -14.75 4.97
C LEU A 298 -26.70 -16.27 4.95
N GLU A 299 -27.73 -17.11 4.89
CA GLU A 299 -27.56 -18.58 4.91
C GLU A 299 -26.66 -19.07 3.77
N ASN A 300 -26.78 -18.47 2.59
CA ASN A 300 -26.01 -18.85 1.40
C ASN A 300 -24.53 -18.43 1.48
N LEU A 301 -24.13 -17.69 2.53
CA LEU A 301 -22.74 -17.30 2.79
C LEU A 301 -22.04 -18.13 3.89
N LYS A 302 -22.65 -19.23 4.34
CA LYS A 302 -22.11 -19.97 5.49
C LYS A 302 -20.73 -20.55 5.21
N PHE A 303 -19.83 -20.39 6.19
CA PHE A 303 -18.47 -20.94 6.12
C PHE A 303 -18.43 -22.47 6.21
N ASP A 304 -19.39 -23.06 6.93
CA ASP A 304 -19.44 -24.48 7.20
C ASP A 304 -20.81 -25.04 6.77
N GLY A 305 -20.81 -26.16 6.05
CA GLY A 305 -22.01 -26.87 5.62
C GLY A 305 -22.12 -28.21 6.33
N ASN A 306 -23.16 -28.40 7.15
CA ASN A 306 -23.42 -29.70 7.80
C ASN A 306 -24.09 -30.73 6.85
N SER A 307 -24.24 -30.40 5.56
CA SER A 307 -24.89 -31.25 4.57
C SER A 307 -23.96 -31.47 3.38
N SER A 308 -23.86 -32.72 2.92
CA SER A 308 -23.14 -33.11 1.70
C SER A 308 -23.65 -32.40 0.42
N ARG A 309 -24.84 -31.78 0.48
CA ARG A 309 -25.45 -31.05 -0.65
C ARG A 309 -25.14 -29.56 -0.69
N PHE A 310 -24.50 -28.99 0.35
CA PHE A 310 -24.18 -27.55 0.38
C PHE A 310 -22.67 -27.33 0.36
N LYS A 311 -22.19 -26.62 -0.67
CA LYS A 311 -20.80 -26.17 -0.76
C LYS A 311 -20.68 -24.78 -0.10
N PRO A 312 -19.86 -24.62 0.96
CA PRO A 312 -19.58 -23.30 1.53
C PRO A 312 -19.20 -22.29 0.46
N LYS A 313 -19.82 -21.12 0.52
CA LYS A 313 -19.57 -20.02 -0.40
C LYS A 313 -19.40 -18.75 0.42
N ASN A 314 -18.29 -18.05 0.22
CA ASN A 314 -17.90 -16.87 0.98
C ASN A 314 -17.34 -15.82 0.03
N ILE A 315 -17.48 -14.56 0.39
CA ILE A 315 -16.99 -13.44 -0.42
C ILE A 315 -15.54 -13.17 -0.06
N ASN A 316 -14.61 -13.53 -0.95
CA ASN A 316 -13.21 -13.15 -0.82
C ASN A 316 -12.99 -11.76 -1.45
N TYR A 317 -12.80 -10.74 -0.61
CA TYR A 317 -12.68 -9.37 -1.11
C TYR A 317 -11.72 -8.55 -0.27
N LEU A 318 -10.81 -7.82 -0.94
CA LEU A 318 -9.84 -6.91 -0.33
C LEU A 318 -9.21 -7.48 0.95
N GLY A 319 -8.66 -8.70 0.86
CA GLY A 319 -7.91 -9.36 1.94
C GLY A 319 -8.74 -9.89 3.11
N TYR A 320 -10.06 -9.86 2.99
CA TYR A 320 -11.00 -10.47 3.92
C TYR A 320 -11.68 -11.66 3.27
N ASP A 321 -12.19 -12.51 4.14
CA ASP A 321 -13.08 -13.61 3.81
C ASP A 321 -14.38 -13.36 4.57
N ILE A 322 -15.45 -13.02 3.85
CA ILE A 322 -16.72 -12.56 4.41
C ILE A 322 -17.74 -13.66 4.19
N GLY A 323 -18.25 -14.21 5.28
CA GLY A 323 -19.23 -15.28 5.25
C GLY A 323 -20.23 -15.13 6.39
N SER A 324 -20.90 -16.23 6.73
CA SER A 324 -21.81 -16.28 7.87
C SER A 324 -21.57 -17.50 8.75
N VAL A 325 -22.00 -17.39 10.00
CA VAL A 325 -22.03 -18.48 10.98
C VAL A 325 -23.43 -18.58 11.56
N LYS A 326 -23.88 -19.81 11.84
CA LYS A 326 -25.19 -20.04 12.43
C LYS A 326 -25.13 -19.74 13.93
N ASN A 327 -25.97 -18.83 14.41
CA ASN A 327 -26.19 -18.55 15.82
C ASN A 327 -27.66 -18.84 16.16
N GLY A 328 -27.92 -20.01 16.75
CA GLY A 328 -29.29 -20.47 16.98
C GLY A 328 -30.07 -20.65 15.68
N ARG A 329 -31.12 -19.83 15.49
CA ARG A 329 -31.99 -19.85 14.29
C ARG A 329 -31.59 -18.82 13.22
N ILE A 330 -30.65 -17.94 13.52
CA ILE A 330 -30.21 -16.86 12.61
C ILE A 330 -28.79 -17.12 12.09
N TYR A 331 -28.47 -16.51 10.96
CA TYR A 331 -27.11 -16.47 10.41
C TYR A 331 -26.54 -15.07 10.64
N GLU A 332 -25.39 -14.99 11.29
CA GLU A 332 -24.68 -13.74 11.56
C GLU A 332 -23.46 -13.62 10.67
N ILE A 333 -23.13 -12.38 10.27
CA ILE A 333 -21.97 -12.11 9.43
C ILE A 333 -20.67 -12.42 10.19
N SER A 334 -19.77 -13.15 9.56
CA SER A 334 -18.46 -13.51 10.10
C SER A 334 -17.37 -13.09 9.12
N ILE A 335 -16.41 -12.32 9.62
CA ILE A 335 -15.36 -11.67 8.85
C ILE A 335 -14.02 -12.22 9.33
N ARG A 336 -13.37 -12.93 8.43
CA ARG A 336 -12.14 -13.69 8.65
C ARG A 336 -11.01 -13.10 7.79
N LEU A 337 -9.76 -13.44 8.09
CA LEU A 337 -8.64 -13.12 7.21
C LEU A 337 -8.71 -14.01 5.97
N SER A 338 -8.48 -13.44 4.78
CA SER A 338 -8.38 -14.27 3.58
C SER A 338 -7.21 -15.24 3.67
N ASN A 339 -7.35 -16.41 3.03
CA ASN A 339 -6.29 -17.44 2.98
C ASN A 339 -4.94 -16.88 2.48
N ASN A 340 -4.98 -15.96 1.51
CA ASN A 340 -3.78 -15.28 1.02
C ASN A 340 -3.09 -14.44 2.11
N LYS A 341 -3.86 -13.76 2.96
CA LYS A 341 -3.33 -12.97 4.08
C LYS A 341 -2.76 -13.87 5.18
N ILE A 342 -3.44 -14.98 5.49
CA ILE A 342 -2.94 -16.01 6.41
C ILE A 342 -1.61 -16.59 5.91
N ARG A 343 -1.51 -16.95 4.61
CA ARG A 343 -0.27 -17.44 4.00
C ARG A 343 0.88 -16.42 4.10
N LYS A 344 0.59 -15.12 3.94
CA LYS A 344 1.60 -14.06 4.15
C LYS A 344 2.11 -14.03 5.59
N TYR A 345 1.25 -14.14 6.60
CA TYR A 345 1.68 -14.24 8.00
C TYR A 345 2.48 -15.52 8.25
N PHE A 346 2.00 -16.67 7.76
CA PHE A 346 2.71 -17.95 7.84
C PHE A 346 4.13 -17.84 7.28
N ASN A 347 4.30 -17.27 6.08
CA ASN A 347 5.61 -17.09 5.46
C ASN A 347 6.54 -16.23 6.33
N LYS A 348 6.03 -15.16 6.94
CA LYS A 348 6.81 -14.30 7.85
C LYS A 348 7.24 -15.04 9.12
N ILE A 349 6.35 -15.82 9.72
CA ILE A 349 6.65 -16.68 10.87
C ILE A 349 7.73 -17.68 10.47
N ASN A 350 7.52 -18.45 9.40
CA ASN A 350 8.44 -19.45 8.89
C ASN A 350 9.85 -18.88 8.65
N LEU A 351 9.95 -17.76 7.92
CA LEU A 351 11.23 -17.11 7.64
C LEU A 351 11.92 -16.65 8.94
N SER A 352 11.17 -16.16 9.92
CA SER A 352 11.72 -15.74 11.22
C SER A 352 12.34 -16.91 11.99
N PHE A 353 11.62 -18.04 12.06
CA PHE A 353 12.11 -19.25 12.72
C PHE A 353 13.28 -19.89 11.95
N LYS A 354 13.22 -19.96 10.61
CA LYS A 354 14.36 -20.42 9.79
C LYS A 354 15.60 -19.58 10.03
N HIS A 355 15.48 -18.26 10.07
CA HIS A 355 16.59 -17.38 10.41
C HIS A 355 17.18 -17.69 11.80
N PHE A 356 16.32 -17.94 12.80
CA PHE A 356 16.79 -18.33 14.12
C PHE A 356 17.55 -19.64 14.10
N THR A 357 16.98 -20.69 13.50
CA THR A 357 17.62 -22.01 13.39
C THR A 357 18.99 -21.92 12.73
N ASN A 358 19.13 -21.14 11.66
CA ASN A 358 20.38 -21.03 10.93
C ASN A 358 21.47 -20.23 11.67
N LYS A 359 21.08 -19.31 12.58
CA LYS A 359 22.03 -18.39 13.24
C LYS A 359 22.25 -18.67 14.73
N LYS A 360 21.45 -19.55 15.34
CA LYS A 360 21.50 -19.84 16.79
C LYS A 360 22.85 -20.37 17.27
N HIS A 361 23.60 -21.10 16.42
CA HIS A 361 24.91 -21.66 16.78
C HIS A 361 26.00 -20.60 16.92
N HIS A 362 25.89 -19.46 16.22
CA HIS A 362 26.87 -18.38 16.30
C HIS A 362 26.59 -17.41 17.44
N ASN A 363 25.31 -17.01 17.60
CA ASN A 363 24.92 -16.05 18.63
C ASN A 363 23.46 -16.27 19.04
N ARG A 364 23.22 -17.29 19.86
CA ARG A 364 21.87 -17.67 20.30
C ARG A 364 21.11 -16.50 20.93
N LYS A 365 21.74 -15.80 21.89
CA LYS A 365 21.09 -14.73 22.66
C LYS A 365 20.59 -13.60 21.76
N ASN A 366 21.42 -13.08 20.86
CA ASN A 366 21.01 -11.99 19.98
C ASN A 366 19.98 -12.46 18.94
N THR A 367 20.19 -13.67 18.40
CA THR A 367 19.28 -14.25 17.40
C THR A 367 17.89 -14.52 17.99
N PHE A 368 17.83 -15.02 19.22
CA PHE A 368 16.57 -15.21 19.94
C PHE A 368 15.85 -13.87 20.19
N ARG A 369 16.58 -12.84 20.66
CA ARG A 369 15.99 -11.50 20.87
C ARG A 369 15.42 -10.92 19.57
N LEU A 370 16.09 -11.14 18.44
CA LEU A 370 15.60 -10.71 17.13
C LEU A 370 14.36 -11.49 16.70
N LEU A 371 14.33 -12.82 16.90
CA LEU A 371 13.13 -13.63 16.68
C LEU A 371 11.96 -13.14 17.54
N SER A 372 12.20 -12.92 18.83
CA SER A 372 11.20 -12.41 19.78
C SER A 372 10.66 -11.05 19.33
N ALA A 373 11.52 -10.13 18.89
CA ALA A 373 11.09 -8.84 18.33
C ALA A 373 10.23 -8.99 17.06
N ARG A 374 10.59 -9.94 16.17
CA ARG A 374 9.81 -10.26 14.96
C ARG A 374 8.44 -10.83 15.29
N ILE A 375 8.36 -11.80 16.19
CA ILE A 375 7.08 -12.40 16.61
C ILE A 375 6.22 -11.37 17.35
N ASN A 376 6.80 -10.54 18.21
CA ASN A 376 6.09 -9.44 18.84
C ASN A 376 5.53 -8.48 17.78
N TYR A 377 6.31 -8.12 16.75
CA TYR A 377 5.83 -7.28 15.64
C TYR A 377 4.64 -7.89 14.89
N LEU A 378 4.65 -9.20 14.63
CA LEU A 378 3.54 -9.85 13.95
C LEU A 378 2.27 -9.95 14.80
N THR A 379 2.43 -10.11 16.12
CA THR A 379 1.35 -10.31 17.09
C THR A 379 0.90 -9.04 17.79
N SER A 380 1.35 -7.85 17.38
CA SER A 380 0.98 -6.59 18.02
C SER A 380 0.75 -5.47 17.01
N ASN A 381 0.57 -4.27 17.54
CA ASN A 381 0.36 -3.05 16.80
C ASN A 381 1.51 -2.08 17.04
N THR A 382 1.80 -1.26 16.04
CA THR A 382 2.77 -0.20 16.14
C THR A 382 2.33 1.00 15.31
N LYS A 383 3.05 2.10 15.46
CA LYS A 383 2.86 3.31 14.66
C LYS A 383 4.12 3.52 13.85
N LEU A 384 3.96 3.89 12.59
CA LEU A 384 5.10 4.31 11.77
C LEU A 384 5.70 5.60 12.35
N ARG A 385 6.87 6.01 11.88
CA ARG A 385 7.57 7.19 12.42
C ARG A 385 7.82 8.24 11.34
N ASN A 386 8.31 9.40 11.80
CA ASN A 386 8.61 10.58 10.99
C ASN A 386 7.36 11.04 10.25
N ASN A 387 7.43 11.20 8.92
CA ASN A 387 6.34 11.71 8.10
C ASN A 387 5.12 10.77 8.03
N LYS A 388 5.24 9.55 8.59
CA LYS A 388 4.14 8.59 8.73
C LYS A 388 3.77 8.38 10.19
N ASP A 389 4.14 9.28 11.09
CA ASP A 389 3.83 9.17 12.50
C ASP A 389 2.34 9.08 12.80
N LYS A 390 1.41 9.49 11.93
CA LYS A 390 -0.04 9.31 12.12
C LYS A 390 -0.58 7.95 11.64
N VAL A 391 0.28 7.10 11.08
CA VAL A 391 -0.13 5.82 10.48
C VAL A 391 0.07 4.67 11.47
N PHE A 392 -1.03 4.01 11.84
CA PHE A 392 -1.04 2.81 12.65
C PHE A 392 -1.03 1.56 11.78
N VAL A 393 -0.25 0.55 12.18
CA VAL A 393 -0.14 -0.74 11.48
C VAL A 393 -0.05 -1.87 12.50
N GLY A 394 -0.43 -3.08 12.09
CA GLY A 394 -0.29 -4.26 12.94
C GLY A 394 -1.46 -5.20 12.81
N ILE A 395 -1.54 -6.18 13.71
CA ILE A 395 -2.57 -7.22 13.63
C ILE A 395 -3.99 -6.63 13.69
N HIS A 396 -4.24 -5.59 14.49
CA HIS A 396 -5.54 -4.92 14.56
C HIS A 396 -5.70 -3.87 13.46
N TYR A 397 -4.82 -2.86 13.41
CA TYR A 397 -5.00 -1.70 12.52
C TYR A 397 -4.90 -2.04 11.03
N SER A 398 -4.23 -3.14 10.65
CA SER A 398 -4.23 -3.63 9.26
C SER A 398 -5.42 -4.53 8.94
N ASN A 399 -6.24 -4.88 9.94
CA ASN A 399 -7.37 -5.80 9.85
C ASN A 399 -8.60 -5.31 10.67
N PRO A 400 -9.01 -4.03 10.59
CA PRO A 400 -9.97 -3.45 11.54
C PRO A 400 -11.35 -4.13 11.53
N PHE A 401 -11.76 -4.72 10.40
CA PHE A 401 -13.07 -5.35 10.23
C PHE A 401 -13.20 -6.80 10.70
N LEU A 402 -12.15 -7.42 11.28
CA LEU A 402 -12.32 -8.80 11.79
C LEU A 402 -13.28 -8.80 12.98
N ASN A 403 -14.30 -9.66 12.92
CA ASN A 403 -15.22 -9.92 14.03
C ASN A 403 -15.16 -11.38 14.52
N SER A 404 -14.32 -12.22 13.91
CA SER A 404 -14.17 -13.64 14.23
C SER A 404 -12.72 -14.00 14.52
N ASP A 405 -12.49 -14.75 15.61
CA ASP A 405 -11.16 -15.16 16.04
C ASP A 405 -10.60 -16.36 15.25
N VAL A 406 -11.41 -17.08 14.49
CA VAL A 406 -11.02 -18.33 13.78
C VAL A 406 -9.70 -18.20 12.99
N SER A 407 -9.52 -17.09 12.26
CA SER A 407 -8.28 -16.85 11.52
C SER A 407 -7.09 -16.54 12.44
N LEU A 408 -7.32 -15.83 13.54
CA LEU A 408 -6.29 -15.50 14.53
C LEU A 408 -5.86 -16.75 15.29
N GLU A 409 -6.81 -17.63 15.65
CA GLU A 409 -6.54 -18.95 16.23
C GLU A 409 -5.70 -19.82 15.28
N ARG A 410 -6.01 -19.81 13.98
CA ARG A 410 -5.21 -20.53 12.98
C ARG A 410 -3.77 -20.02 12.96
N LEU A 411 -3.57 -18.70 12.99
CA LEU A 411 -2.23 -18.11 13.11
C LEU A 411 -1.55 -18.46 14.44
N GLN A 412 -2.32 -18.51 15.53
CA GLN A 412 -1.82 -18.88 16.85
C GLN A 412 -1.34 -20.33 16.89
N ARG A 413 -2.10 -21.28 16.32
CA ARG A 413 -1.71 -22.70 16.20
C ARG A 413 -0.42 -22.86 15.40
N ILE A 414 -0.31 -22.14 14.28
CA ILE A 414 0.92 -22.10 13.47
C ILE A 414 2.10 -21.64 14.33
N LEU A 415 1.95 -20.51 15.05
CA LEU A 415 3.02 -19.99 15.90
C LEU A 415 3.42 -20.98 17.00
N GLN A 416 2.45 -21.58 17.69
CA GLN A 416 2.70 -22.59 18.74
C GLN A 416 3.42 -23.82 18.20
N TRP A 417 3.07 -24.28 16.99
CA TRP A 417 3.76 -25.39 16.32
C TRP A 417 5.25 -25.11 16.12
N TYR A 418 5.60 -23.89 15.71
CA TYR A 418 7.00 -23.47 15.55
C TYR A 418 7.71 -23.31 16.91
N ILE A 419 7.04 -22.73 17.92
CA ILE A 419 7.60 -22.59 19.27
C ILE A 419 7.96 -23.96 19.85
N GLY A 420 7.11 -24.97 19.67
CA GLY A 420 7.36 -26.33 20.16
C GLY A 420 8.56 -27.04 19.52
N ARG A 421 8.99 -26.62 18.33
CA ARG A 421 10.04 -27.28 17.53
C ARG A 421 11.34 -26.48 17.41
N ALA A 422 11.41 -25.28 17.98
CA ALA A 422 12.56 -24.39 17.83
C ALA A 422 13.77 -24.78 18.70
N GLY A 423 13.61 -25.75 19.63
CA GLY A 423 14.65 -26.15 20.57
C GLY A 423 14.98 -25.02 21.55
N PHE A 424 13.96 -24.33 22.06
CA PHE A 424 14.08 -23.25 23.05
C PHE A 424 14.42 -23.77 24.45
N THR A 425 15.11 -22.95 25.24
CA THR A 425 15.17 -23.16 26.70
C THR A 425 13.81 -22.89 27.33
N ASN A 426 13.60 -23.30 28.58
CA ASN A 426 12.36 -23.03 29.29
C ASN A 426 12.05 -21.53 29.35
N ASP A 427 13.04 -20.68 29.65
CA ASP A 427 12.88 -19.22 29.69
C ASP A 427 12.49 -18.63 28.32
N GLU A 428 13.16 -19.07 27.26
CA GLU A 428 12.88 -18.64 25.90
C GLU A 428 11.46 -19.03 25.46
N LYS A 429 11.02 -20.25 25.83
CA LYS A 429 9.67 -20.74 25.57
C LYS A 429 8.64 -19.89 26.32
N GLN A 430 8.88 -19.59 27.60
CA GLN A 430 8.00 -18.72 28.40
C GLN A 430 7.88 -17.31 27.82
N ILE A 431 8.96 -16.74 27.26
CA ILE A 431 8.90 -15.45 26.57
C ILE A 431 8.03 -15.54 25.30
N MET A 432 8.22 -16.59 24.49
CA MET A 432 7.51 -16.74 23.23
C MET A 432 6.00 -17.01 23.41
N LEU A 433 5.62 -17.72 24.46
CA LEU A 433 4.22 -18.01 24.78
C LEU A 433 3.41 -16.77 25.18
N LYS A 434 4.07 -15.65 25.54
CA LYS A 434 3.42 -14.35 25.79
C LYS A 434 2.96 -13.62 24.53
N TYR A 435 3.31 -14.13 23.33
CA TYR A 435 2.90 -13.55 22.07
C TYR A 435 1.63 -14.23 21.56
N SER A 436 0.56 -13.46 21.45
CA SER A 436 -0.75 -13.93 21.04
C SER A 436 -1.33 -13.05 19.95
N PHE A 437 -1.68 -13.65 18.80
CA PHE A 437 -2.39 -12.95 17.73
C PHE A 437 -3.77 -12.47 18.19
N ILE A 438 -4.43 -13.25 19.04
CA ILE A 438 -5.77 -12.99 19.55
C ILE A 438 -5.73 -11.80 20.51
N GLU A 439 -4.90 -11.85 21.55
CA GLU A 439 -4.76 -10.74 22.51
C GLU A 439 -4.20 -9.49 21.83
N GLY A 440 -3.26 -9.67 20.90
CA GLY A 440 -2.70 -8.59 20.10
C GLY A 440 -3.75 -7.82 19.30
N PHE A 441 -4.75 -8.55 18.77
CA PHE A 441 -5.87 -7.99 18.05
C PHE A 441 -6.89 -7.34 19.00
N LYS A 442 -7.43 -8.10 19.96
CA LYS A 442 -8.52 -7.67 20.86
C LYS A 442 -8.10 -6.53 21.77
N ASN A 443 -6.96 -6.67 22.44
CA ASN A 443 -6.47 -5.67 23.40
C ASN A 443 -5.69 -4.54 22.71
N LYS A 444 -5.63 -4.55 21.37
CA LYS A 444 -4.86 -3.61 20.56
C LYS A 444 -3.43 -3.42 21.06
N LYS A 445 -2.81 -4.51 21.57
CA LYS A 445 -1.50 -4.49 22.23
C LYS A 445 -0.52 -3.70 21.38
N PHE A 446 0.07 -2.66 21.96
CA PHE A 446 0.81 -1.65 21.23
C PHE A 446 2.27 -1.63 21.64
N GLN A 447 3.17 -1.46 20.67
CA GLN A 447 4.59 -1.30 20.91
C GLN A 447 5.18 -0.15 20.09
N ILE A 448 6.12 0.54 20.72
CA ILE A 448 6.86 1.64 20.12
C ILE A 448 8.21 1.10 19.65
N LEU A 449 8.39 0.98 18.33
CA LEU A 449 9.62 0.47 17.73
C LEU A 449 10.49 1.62 17.20
N PRO A 450 11.82 1.61 17.40
CA PRO A 450 12.70 2.59 16.80
C PRO A 450 12.89 2.28 15.30
N LEU A 451 13.36 3.26 14.52
CA LEU A 451 13.63 3.04 13.09
C LEU A 451 14.88 2.17 12.88
N LYS A 452 15.97 2.54 13.56
CA LYS A 452 17.23 1.80 13.64
C LYS A 452 17.37 1.19 15.03
N ASN A 453 18.23 0.19 15.16
CA ASN A 453 18.54 -0.43 16.44
C ASN A 453 18.98 0.62 17.47
N LYS A 454 18.41 0.57 18.67
CA LYS A 454 18.79 1.46 19.78
C LYS A 454 19.25 0.62 20.96
N LYS A 455 20.39 0.98 21.56
CA LYS A 455 20.84 0.43 22.84
C LYS A 455 20.45 1.41 23.93
N TYR A 456 19.60 0.99 24.85
CA TYR A 456 19.27 1.78 26.04
C TYR A 456 20.14 1.30 27.20
N LYS A 457 20.88 2.21 27.83
CA LYS A 457 21.55 1.89 29.09
C LYS A 457 20.50 1.83 30.21
N SER A 458 20.52 0.77 31.01
CA SER A 458 19.71 0.71 32.23
C SER A 458 20.03 1.90 33.14
N HIS A 459 19.02 2.62 33.62
CA HIS A 459 19.21 3.70 34.60
C HIS A 459 19.38 3.16 36.04
N ASN A 460 19.14 1.86 36.25
CA ASN A 460 19.37 1.21 37.54
C ASN A 460 20.88 0.99 37.72
N ARG A 461 21.52 1.95 38.40
CA ARG A 461 22.89 1.91 38.89
C ARG A 461 23.03 0.71 39.83
N LYS A 462 23.90 -0.26 39.51
CA LYS A 462 24.39 -1.18 40.54
C LYS A 462 25.19 -0.33 41.54
N ARG A 463 25.00 -0.50 42.85
CA ARG A 463 25.67 0.30 43.90
C ARG A 463 27.19 0.45 43.66
N ASN A 464 27.83 -0.56 43.08
CA ASN A 464 29.27 -0.63 42.84
C ASN A 464 29.72 -0.17 41.43
N ASP A 465 28.80 0.21 40.53
CA ASP A 465 29.12 0.70 39.18
C ASP A 465 28.77 2.19 39.06
N VAL A 466 29.64 3.03 39.63
CA VAL A 466 29.47 4.48 39.77
C VAL A 466 29.28 5.19 38.42
N ASN A 467 29.89 4.65 37.36
CA ASN A 467 29.89 5.23 36.02
C ASN A 467 29.04 4.45 35.00
N ASN A 468 28.32 3.41 35.43
CA ASN A 468 27.52 2.54 34.56
C ASN A 468 28.37 1.94 33.40
N GLN A 469 29.68 1.74 33.64
CA GLN A 469 30.66 1.37 32.62
C GLN A 469 30.46 -0.08 32.14
N ASN A 470 29.94 -0.97 32.99
CA ASN A 470 29.67 -2.37 32.66
C ASN A 470 28.25 -2.62 32.12
N ASN A 471 27.47 -1.56 31.91
CA ASN A 471 26.12 -1.65 31.39
C ASN A 471 26.11 -1.84 29.87
N LYS A 472 26.10 -3.11 29.45
CA LYS A 472 26.03 -3.51 28.03
C LYS A 472 24.77 -3.02 27.30
N GLY A 473 23.77 -2.47 28.03
CA GLY A 473 22.52 -1.92 27.51
C GLY A 473 21.53 -2.98 27.02
N ILE A 474 20.26 -2.60 26.94
CA ILE A 474 19.19 -3.40 26.34
C ILE A 474 19.06 -2.96 24.86
N LEU A 475 19.47 -3.84 23.96
CA LEU A 475 19.22 -3.68 22.52
C LEU A 475 17.72 -3.81 22.23
N GLN A 476 17.16 -2.75 21.64
CA GLN A 476 15.86 -2.73 21.01
C GLN A 476 16.05 -2.74 19.49
N PHE A 477 15.48 -3.74 18.81
CA PHE A 477 15.56 -3.84 17.36
C PHE A 477 14.68 -2.80 16.69
N GLY A 478 15.19 -2.20 15.62
CA GLY A 478 14.44 -1.27 14.79
C GLY A 478 13.57 -1.97 13.75
N ILE A 479 12.59 -1.24 13.22
CA ILE A 479 11.67 -1.74 12.18
C ILE A 479 12.43 -2.27 10.95
N ALA A 480 13.54 -1.61 10.57
CA ALA A 480 14.36 -2.05 9.44
C ALA A 480 14.95 -3.45 9.65
N GLU A 481 15.45 -3.72 10.85
CA GLU A 481 16.07 -5.00 11.22
C GLU A 481 15.02 -6.11 11.41
N ILE A 482 13.87 -5.76 12.00
CA ILE A 482 12.74 -6.68 12.14
C ILE A 482 12.29 -7.17 10.77
N ASN A 483 12.14 -6.26 9.81
CA ASN A 483 11.62 -6.54 8.48
C ASN A 483 12.67 -7.03 7.47
N SER A 484 13.95 -7.12 7.85
CA SER A 484 15.07 -7.36 6.91
C SER A 484 14.92 -8.63 6.07
N ILE A 485 14.33 -9.69 6.64
CA ILE A 485 14.15 -10.99 5.98
C ILE A 485 12.81 -11.15 5.26
N TRP A 486 11.89 -10.19 5.41
CA TRP A 486 10.57 -10.24 4.77
C TRP A 486 10.49 -9.37 3.52
N LYS A 487 11.54 -8.60 3.23
CA LYS A 487 11.65 -7.83 2.00
C LYS A 487 12.03 -8.75 0.85
N ARG A 488 11.02 -9.22 0.12
CA ARG A 488 11.09 -9.61 -1.28
C ARG A 488 9.75 -9.22 -1.91
#